data_AF-A0A3B1BRF7-F1
#
_entry.id   AF-A0A3B1BRF7-F1
#
_cell.length_a   1.000
_cell.length_b   1.000
_cell.length_c   1.000
_cell.angle_alpha   90.00
_cell.angle_beta   90.00
_cell.angle_gamma   90.00
#
_symmetry.space_group_name_H-M   'P 1'
#
loop_
_entity.id
_entity.type
_entity.pdbx_description
1 polymer ?
#
loop_
_entity_poly.entity_id
_entity_poly.type
_entity_poly.pdbx_seq_one_letter_code
_entity_poly.pdbx_strand_id
1 'polypeptide(L)'
;MNKYFIFLLLGFSVSCATAPTPIPDPQSIGARLYVEKCGVCHSVPHPKRHTFKQWRHMLTLMDKRMEEKLGAPLLAREKTVILEYLKRNSS
;
A
#
# COMPACT_ATOMS: atom_id res chain seq x y z
N MET A 1 -12.08 56.93 0.11
CA MET A 1 -12.62 55.92 1.05
C MET A 1 -13.06 54.72 0.22
N ASN A 2 -12.63 53.47 0.33
CA ASN A 2 -11.55 52.80 1.05
C ASN A 2 -11.18 51.60 0.14
N LYS A 3 -9.96 51.59 -0.42
CA LYS A 3 -9.57 50.78 -1.60
C LYS A 3 -9.11 49.35 -1.23
N TYR A 4 -9.54 48.84 -0.07
CA TYR A 4 -8.93 47.68 0.61
C TYR A 4 -9.94 46.58 0.99
N PHE A 5 -10.97 46.34 0.19
CA PHE A 5 -11.92 45.24 0.42
C PHE A 5 -11.83 44.11 -0.62
N ILE A 6 -10.70 43.98 -1.31
CA ILE A 6 -10.43 42.86 -2.23
C ILE A 6 -8.97 42.42 -2.02
N PHE A 7 -8.67 41.83 -0.87
CA PHE A 7 -7.41 41.11 -0.63
C PHE A 7 -7.68 40.00 0.39
N LEU A 8 -8.42 38.97 -0.02
CA LEU A 8 -8.64 37.81 0.84
C LEU A 8 -8.94 36.51 0.06
N LEU A 9 -8.25 36.27 -1.05
CA LEU A 9 -8.31 34.98 -1.78
C LEU A 9 -6.94 34.59 -2.38
N LEU A 10 -5.88 34.63 -1.58
CA LEU A 10 -4.60 33.98 -1.92
C LEU A 10 -4.08 33.18 -0.72
N GLY A 11 -4.95 32.34 -0.16
CA GLY A 11 -4.52 31.22 0.66
C GLY A 11 -4.06 30.10 -0.26
N PHE A 12 -2.83 30.18 -0.77
CA PHE A 12 -2.20 29.10 -1.52
C PHE A 12 -1.91 27.97 -0.52
N SER A 13 -2.87 27.06 -0.34
CA SER A 13 -2.64 25.83 0.39
C SER A 13 -1.65 24.99 -0.42
N VAL A 14 -0.36 25.14 -0.10
CA VAL A 14 0.68 24.20 -0.52
C VAL A 14 0.38 22.88 0.19
N SER A 15 -0.55 22.12 -0.40
CA SER A 15 -0.80 20.76 0.00
C SER A 15 0.41 19.96 -0.47
N CYS A 16 1.24 19.54 0.49
CA CYS A 16 2.37 18.67 0.21
C CYS A 16 1.82 17.29 -0.18
N ALA A 17 1.47 17.12 -1.44
CA ALA A 17 1.16 15.82 -2.02
C ALA A 17 2.46 15.00 -2.00
N THR A 18 2.68 14.24 -0.92
CA THR A 18 3.79 13.31 -0.82
C THR A 18 3.52 12.16 -1.79
N ALA A 19 4.35 12.04 -2.82
CA ALA A 19 4.27 10.92 -3.75
C ALA A 19 4.39 9.59 -2.99
N PRO A 20 3.67 8.53 -3.41
CA PRO A 20 3.80 7.21 -2.79
C PRO A 20 5.26 6.76 -2.80
N THR A 21 5.74 6.27 -1.66
CA THR A 21 7.09 5.69 -1.58
C THR A 21 7.14 4.43 -2.44
N PRO A 22 8.08 4.33 -3.40
CA PRO A 22 8.18 3.14 -4.24
C PRO A 22 8.51 1.92 -3.37
N ILE A 23 7.91 0.77 -3.71
CA ILE A 23 8.23 -0.48 -3.02
C ILE A 23 9.60 -1.01 -3.46
N PRO A 24 10.33 -1.74 -2.60
CA PRO A 24 11.60 -2.35 -2.96
C PRO A 24 11.49 -3.36 -4.11
N ASP A 25 12.55 -3.48 -4.92
CA ASP A 25 12.67 -4.49 -5.98
C ASP A 25 11.40 -4.63 -6.87
N PRO A 26 10.90 -3.51 -7.47
CA PRO A 26 9.61 -3.48 -8.15
C PRO A 26 9.56 -4.38 -9.40
N GLN A 27 10.72 -4.79 -9.92
CA GLN A 27 10.85 -5.69 -11.08
C GLN A 27 10.85 -7.17 -10.68
N SER A 28 10.87 -7.50 -9.39
CA SER A 28 10.73 -8.89 -8.95
C SER A 28 9.34 -9.43 -9.17
N ILE A 29 9.27 -10.75 -9.36
CA ILE A 29 8.00 -11.49 -9.41
C ILE A 29 7.19 -11.24 -8.14
N GLY A 30 7.86 -11.21 -6.98
CA GLY A 30 7.22 -11.01 -5.69
C GLY A 30 6.60 -9.62 -5.50
N ALA A 31 7.31 -8.56 -5.91
CA ALA A 31 6.78 -7.20 -5.84
C ALA A 31 5.58 -7.00 -6.76
N ARG A 32 5.67 -7.48 -8.01
CA ARG A 32 4.55 -7.40 -8.96
C ARG A 32 3.32 -8.14 -8.45
N LEU A 33 3.49 -9.38 -7.98
CA LEU A 33 2.39 -10.17 -7.46
C LEU A 33 1.78 -9.55 -6.21
N TYR A 34 2.60 -8.98 -5.32
CA TYR A 34 2.13 -8.27 -4.14
C TYR A 34 1.26 -7.06 -4.51
N VAL A 35 1.68 -6.24 -5.48
CA VAL A 35 0.87 -5.11 -5.97
C VAL A 35 -0.40 -5.60 -6.67
N GLU A 36 -0.28 -6.57 -7.57
CA GLU A 36 -1.40 -7.10 -8.35
C GLU A 36 -2.50 -7.69 -7.45
N LYS A 37 -2.11 -8.50 -6.46
CA LYS A 37 -3.07 -9.24 -5.63
C LYS A 37 -3.53 -8.46 -4.41
N CYS A 38 -2.63 -7.75 -3.73
CA CYS A 38 -2.97 -7.03 -2.50
C CYS A 38 -3.39 -5.57 -2.75
N GLY A 39 -3.21 -5.06 -3.98
CA GLY A 39 -3.60 -3.70 -4.38
C GLY A 39 -5.05 -3.55 -4.85
N VAL A 40 -5.81 -4.66 -4.93
CA VAL A 40 -7.17 -4.69 -5.50
C VAL A 40 -8.15 -3.81 -4.72
N CYS A 41 -8.07 -3.80 -3.38
CA CYS A 41 -9.01 -3.05 -2.55
C CYS A 41 -8.47 -1.69 -2.09
N HIS A 42 -7.16 -1.55 -1.94
CA HIS A 42 -6.49 -0.33 -1.51
C HIS A 42 -5.01 -0.39 -1.88
N SER A 43 -4.31 0.76 -1.86
CA SER A 43 -2.87 0.80 -2.08
C SER A 43 -2.11 -0.14 -1.14
N VAL A 44 -1.09 -0.82 -1.67
CA VAL A 44 -0.30 -1.74 -0.87
C VAL A 44 0.57 -1.01 0.16
N PRO A 45 0.73 -1.56 1.38
CA PRO A 45 1.74 -1.09 2.30
C PRO A 45 3.15 -1.17 1.75
N HIS A 46 4.01 -0.21 2.10
CA HIS A 46 5.44 -0.38 1.94
C HIS A 46 5.95 -1.55 2.82
N PRO A 47 6.78 -2.48 2.32
CA PRO A 47 7.23 -3.65 3.08
C PRO A 47 7.89 -3.34 4.43
N LYS A 48 8.61 -2.22 4.55
CA LYS A 48 9.21 -1.76 5.82
C LYS A 48 8.21 -1.30 6.89
N ARG A 49 6.90 -1.22 6.62
CA ARG A 49 5.92 -0.80 7.64
C ARG A 49 5.69 -1.83 8.76
N HIS A 50 6.04 -3.08 8.51
CA HIS A 50 5.87 -4.16 9.48
C HIS A 50 7.09 -5.08 9.50
N THR A 51 7.33 -5.71 10.63
CA THR A 51 8.27 -6.85 10.74
C THR A 51 7.71 -8.07 10.00
N PHE A 52 8.56 -9.02 9.61
CA PHE A 52 8.08 -10.24 8.95
C PHE A 52 7.04 -11.02 9.77
N LYS A 53 7.15 -11.03 11.11
CA LYS A 53 6.14 -11.67 11.99
C LYS A 53 4.77 -11.00 11.86
N GLN A 54 4.73 -9.67 11.86
CA GLN A 54 3.50 -8.91 11.67
C GLN A 54 2.94 -9.11 10.26
N TRP A 55 3.81 -9.21 9.25
CA TRP A 55 3.41 -9.49 7.87
C TRP A 55 2.68 -10.82 7.69
N ARG A 56 3.17 -11.89 8.33
CA ARG A 56 2.46 -13.17 8.34
C ARG A 56 1.06 -13.04 8.91
N HIS A 57 0.89 -12.27 9.98
CA HIS A 57 -0.43 -12.03 10.57
C HIS A 57 -1.32 -11.20 9.63
N MET A 58 -0.80 -10.12 9.03
CA MET A 58 -1.55 -9.30 8.08
C MET A 58 -1.98 -10.06 6.84
N LEU A 59 -1.12 -10.91 6.28
CA LEU A 59 -1.49 -11.68 5.10
C LEU A 59 -2.65 -12.63 5.40
N THR A 60 -2.64 -13.31 6.56
CA THR A 60 -3.76 -14.16 6.99
C THR A 60 -5.07 -13.36 7.13
N LEU A 61 -4.99 -12.15 7.68
CA LEU A 61 -6.16 -11.30 7.90
C LEU A 61 -6.69 -10.73 6.57
N MET A 62 -5.82 -10.27 5.68
CA MET A 62 -6.19 -9.77 4.35
C MET A 62 -6.75 -10.89 3.47
N ASP A 63 -6.17 -12.08 3.52
CA ASP A 63 -6.62 -13.23 2.76
C ASP A 63 -8.07 -13.62 3.08
N LYS A 64 -8.44 -13.64 4.37
CA LYS A 64 -9.83 -13.83 4.79
C LYS A 64 -10.76 -12.72 4.28
N ARG A 65 -10.30 -11.47 4.33
CA ARG A 65 -11.08 -10.34 3.79
C ARG A 65 -11.23 -10.41 2.27
N MET A 66 -10.23 -10.92 1.56
CA MET A 66 -10.32 -11.17 0.11
C MET A 66 -11.36 -12.24 -0.18
N GLU A 67 -11.38 -13.34 0.58
CA GLU A 67 -12.44 -14.35 0.46
C GLU A 67 -13.83 -13.77 0.71
N GLU A 68 -14.00 -12.99 1.79
CA GLU A 68 -15.27 -12.35 2.13
C GLU A 68 -15.75 -11.31 1.11
N LYS A 69 -14.83 -10.58 0.44
CA LYS A 69 -15.17 -9.46 -0.45
C LYS A 69 -15.12 -9.80 -1.94
N LEU A 70 -14.26 -10.73 -2.32
CA LEU A 70 -14.01 -11.13 -3.72
C LEU A 70 -14.49 -12.56 -4.00
N GLY A 71 -14.95 -13.29 -2.98
CA GLY A 71 -15.42 -14.66 -3.12
C GLY A 71 -14.32 -15.71 -3.23
N ALA A 72 -13.04 -15.30 -3.14
CA ALA A 72 -11.90 -16.21 -3.17
C ALA A 72 -10.69 -15.65 -2.39
N PRO A 73 -9.97 -16.51 -1.64
CA PRO A 73 -8.69 -16.16 -1.04
C PRO A 73 -7.55 -16.19 -2.07
N LEU A 74 -6.34 -15.83 -1.65
CA LEU A 74 -5.12 -16.06 -2.42
C LEU A 74 -4.84 -17.56 -2.56
N LEU A 75 -4.26 -17.94 -3.70
CA LEU A 75 -3.74 -19.29 -3.90
C LEU A 75 -2.54 -19.53 -2.97
N ALA A 76 -2.33 -20.78 -2.54
CA ALA A 76 -1.22 -21.14 -1.65
C ALA A 76 0.16 -20.73 -2.23
N ARG A 77 0.34 -20.87 -3.55
CA ARG A 77 1.55 -20.42 -4.25
C ARG A 77 1.73 -18.91 -4.18
N GLU A 78 0.66 -18.14 -4.37
CA GLU A 78 0.69 -16.68 -4.31
C GLU A 78 1.08 -16.20 -2.92
N LYS A 79 0.46 -16.78 -1.87
CA LYS A 79 0.81 -16.50 -0.47
C LYS A 79 2.30 -16.73 -0.22
N THR A 80 2.85 -17.83 -0.70
CA THR A 80 4.27 -18.18 -0.53
C THR A 80 5.17 -17.13 -1.19
N VAL A 81 4.89 -16.78 -2.45
CA VAL A 81 5.68 -15.78 -3.20
C VAL A 81 5.62 -14.41 -2.53
N ILE A 82 4.43 -13.99 -2.08
CA ILE A 82 4.23 -12.71 -1.37
C ILE A 82 4.97 -12.71 -0.03
N LEU A 83 4.87 -13.78 0.76
CA LEU A 83 5.58 -13.87 2.04
C LEU A 83 7.09 -13.84 1.88
N GLU A 84 7.64 -14.54 0.88
CA GLU A 84 9.08 -14.50 0.61
C GLU A 84 9.56 -13.10 0.20
N TYR A 85 8.77 -12.38 -0.60
CA TYR A 85 9.07 -10.99 -0.92
C TYR A 85 9.02 -10.08 0.33
N LEU A 86 7.98 -10.22 1.16
CA LEU A 86 7.85 -9.44 2.38
C LEU A 86 8.96 -9.76 3.39
N LYS A 87 9.39 -11.03 3.49
CA LYS A 87 10.49 -11.46 4.36
C LYS A 87 11.81 -10.78 4.01
N ARG A 88 12.12 -10.68 2.71
CA ARG A 88 13.36 -10.04 2.24
C ARG A 88 13.37 -8.52 2.40
N ASN A 89 12.20 -7.89 2.52
CA ASN A 89 12.05 -6.43 2.43
C ASN A 89 11.38 -5.79 3.65
N SER A 90 11.06 -6.57 4.68
CA SER A 90 10.51 -6.06 5.95
C SER A 90 11.58 -5.38 6.81
N SER A 91 11.13 -4.60 7.78
CA SER A 91 11.99 -4.05 8.84
C SER A 91 12.45 -5.12 9.83
#